data_AF-A0A0C2X3J0-F1
#
_entry.id   AF-A0A0C2X3J0-F1
#
_cell.length_a   1.000
_cell.length_b   1.000
_cell.length_c   1.000
_cell.angle_alpha   90.00
_cell.angle_beta   90.00
_cell.angle_gamma   90.00
#
_symmetry.space_group_name_H-M   'P 1'
#
loop_
_entity.id
_entity.type
_entity.pdbx_description
1 polymer ?
#
loop_
_entity_poly.entity_id
_entity_poly.type
_entity_poly.pdbx_seq_one_letter_code
_entity_poly.pdbx_strand_id
1 'polypeptide(L)'
;MSGSPQDSIALTTWFQGEIDKLYKIPQQADFDAEFARLFTSDARIILDHVPVSVDELRSTLAASQFAAVSQEVEWKDIQEKKVNEKDGESNEEIVAGCYIVTRSLKFRIRVTPAQTKSHVVFSAKIRAHSGHKKLTEFFITIITKPVPVVLPHIPNVTS
;
A
#
# COMPACT_ATOMS: atom_id res chain seq x y z
N MET A 1 42.47 -2.04 -3.43
CA MET A 1 41.59 -1.12 -2.69
C MET A 1 40.20 -1.72 -2.71
N SER A 2 39.79 -2.31 -1.59
CA SER A 2 38.51 -3.02 -1.45
C SER A 2 37.41 -1.99 -1.20
N GLY A 3 36.54 -1.76 -2.19
CA GLY A 3 35.32 -1.01 -1.98
C GLY A 3 34.37 -1.84 -1.11
N SER A 4 33.98 -1.31 0.04
CA SER A 4 32.97 -1.92 0.90
C SER A 4 31.69 -2.18 0.10
N PRO A 5 31.00 -3.32 0.29
CA PRO A 5 29.69 -3.53 -0.30
C PRO A 5 28.74 -2.54 0.38
N GLN A 6 28.34 -1.52 -0.37
CA GLN A 6 27.29 -0.62 0.06
C GLN A 6 26.01 -1.46 0.08
N ASP A 7 25.53 -1.81 1.28
CA ASP A 7 24.34 -2.64 1.50
C ASP A 7 23.14 -2.01 0.77
N SER A 8 22.90 -2.43 -0.47
CA SER A 8 21.74 -2.02 -1.23
C SER A 8 20.53 -2.72 -0.62
N ILE A 9 19.67 -1.97 0.06
CA ILE A 9 18.38 -2.49 0.53
C ILE A 9 17.64 -3.07 -0.67
N ALA A 10 17.15 -4.32 -0.55
CA ALA A 10 16.34 -4.96 -1.58
C ALA A 10 15.14 -4.07 -1.95
N LEU A 11 14.78 -4.06 -3.24
CA LEU A 11 13.73 -3.15 -3.72
C LEU A 11 12.39 -3.46 -3.07
N THR A 12 12.10 -4.74 -2.86
CA THR A 12 10.96 -5.21 -2.08
C THR A 12 10.95 -4.60 -0.68
N THR A 13 12.04 -4.68 0.06
CA THR A 13 12.16 -4.11 1.42
C THR A 13 11.95 -2.60 1.42
N TRP A 14 12.51 -1.88 0.45
CA TRP A 14 12.26 -0.44 0.30
C TRP A 14 10.77 -0.17 0.05
N PHE A 15 10.17 -0.82 -0.95
CA PHE A 15 8.77 -0.60 -1.32
C PHE A 15 7.82 -0.93 -0.16
N GLN A 16 8.06 -2.04 0.54
CA GLN A 16 7.31 -2.42 1.72
C GLN A 16 7.38 -1.35 2.80
N GLY A 17 8.57 -0.84 3.10
CA GLY A 17 8.77 0.22 4.07
C GLY A 17 8.02 1.51 3.71
N GLU A 18 7.96 1.87 2.43
CA GLU A 18 7.25 3.07 1.97
C GLU A 18 5.73 2.93 2.09
N ILE A 19 5.18 1.78 1.68
CA ILE A 19 3.74 1.50 1.81
C ILE A 19 3.34 1.36 3.27
N ASP A 20 4.14 0.69 4.10
CA ASP A 20 3.91 0.57 5.54
C ASP A 20 3.86 1.93 6.23
N LYS A 21 4.78 2.83 5.87
CA LYS A 21 4.78 4.21 6.38
C LYS A 21 3.47 4.90 6.02
N LEU A 22 3.04 4.85 4.75
CA LEU A 22 1.81 5.49 4.31
C LEU A 22 0.61 5.08 5.18
N TYR A 23 0.40 3.78 5.42
CA TYR A 23 -0.72 3.28 6.24
C TYR A 23 -0.60 3.59 7.75
N LYS A 24 0.58 3.94 8.26
CA LYS A 24 0.81 4.18 9.69
C LYS A 24 0.77 5.67 10.07
N ILE A 25 0.58 6.57 9.10
CA ILE A 25 0.56 8.01 9.35
C ILE A 25 -0.76 8.44 10.04
N PRO A 26 -0.68 9.13 11.20
CA PRO A 26 -1.87 9.54 11.94
C PRO A 26 -2.46 10.88 11.48
N GLN A 27 -1.68 11.74 10.83
CA GLN A 27 -2.09 13.09 10.42
C GLN A 27 -2.17 13.23 8.90
N GLN A 28 -3.20 13.93 8.42
CA GLN A 28 -3.42 14.09 6.99
C GLN A 28 -2.34 14.87 6.26
N ALA A 29 -1.78 15.93 6.89
CA ALA A 29 -0.71 16.71 6.29
C ALA A 29 0.56 15.87 6.06
N ASP A 30 0.94 15.05 7.05
CA ASP A 30 2.08 14.13 6.93
C ASP A 30 1.82 13.07 5.85
N PHE A 31 0.58 12.61 5.72
CA PHE A 31 0.19 11.64 4.69
C PHE A 31 0.37 12.24 3.31
N ASP A 32 -0.10 13.47 3.09
CA ASP A 32 0.01 14.15 1.80
C ASP A 32 1.48 14.37 1.41
N ALA A 33 2.34 14.74 2.37
CA ALA A 33 3.77 14.91 2.15
C ALA A 33 4.47 13.59 1.78
N GLU A 34 4.20 12.51 2.53
CA GLU A 34 4.78 11.19 2.26
C GLU A 34 4.28 10.60 0.94
N PHE A 35 3.01 10.81 0.62
CA PHE A 35 2.43 10.40 -0.65
C PHE A 35 3.11 11.12 -1.84
N ALA A 36 3.25 12.45 -1.76
CA ALA A 36 3.95 13.23 -2.79
C ALA A 36 5.44 12.88 -2.91
N ARG A 37 6.07 12.41 -1.83
CA ARG A 37 7.45 11.92 -1.84
C ARG A 37 7.56 10.62 -2.65
N LEU A 38 6.61 9.69 -2.47
CA LEU A 38 6.65 8.36 -3.07
C LEU A 38 6.38 8.37 -4.59
N PHE A 39 5.47 9.23 -5.06
CA PHE A 39 5.08 9.28 -6.46
C PHE A 39 5.79 10.40 -7.23
N THR A 40 5.93 10.21 -8.54
CA THR A 40 6.17 11.31 -9.48
C THR A 40 4.84 12.03 -9.75
N SER A 41 4.89 13.34 -10.05
CA SER A 41 3.67 14.14 -10.28
C SER A 41 2.91 13.71 -11.53
N ASP A 42 3.62 13.09 -12.48
CA ASP A 42 3.12 12.56 -13.75
C ASP A 42 2.97 11.02 -13.73
N ALA A 43 2.98 10.40 -12.54
CA ALA A 43 2.87 8.96 -12.43
C ALA A 43 1.58 8.44 -13.06
N ARG A 44 1.70 7.36 -13.84
CA ARG A 44 0.56 6.66 -14.43
C ARG A 44 -0.08 5.75 -13.40
N ILE A 45 -1.32 6.03 -13.02
CA ILE A 45 -2.05 5.21 -12.05
C ILE A 45 -3.19 4.46 -12.75
N ILE A 46 -3.31 3.17 -12.48
CA ILE A 46 -4.47 2.37 -12.86
C ILE A 46 -5.04 1.74 -11.58
N LEU A 47 -6.20 2.22 -11.15
CA LEU A 47 -6.94 1.73 -9.99
C LEU A 47 -8.15 0.93 -10.46
N ASP A 48 -8.24 -0.35 -10.07
CA ASP A 48 -9.35 -1.25 -10.42
C ASP A 48 -9.63 -1.27 -11.94
N HIS A 49 -8.56 -1.33 -12.74
CA HIS A 49 -8.57 -1.30 -14.21
C HIS A 49 -9.04 0.02 -14.84
N VAL A 50 -9.17 1.09 -14.06
CA VAL A 50 -9.52 2.42 -14.53
C VAL A 50 -8.32 3.37 -14.37
N PRO A 51 -7.90 4.08 -15.43
CA PRO A 51 -6.90 5.13 -15.29
C PRO A 51 -7.42 6.24 -14.38
N VAL A 52 -6.63 6.61 -13.38
CA VAL A 52 -6.96 7.69 -12.43
C VAL A 52 -5.76 8.62 -12.29
N SER A 53 -6.00 9.83 -11.80
CA SER A 53 -4.94 10.76 -11.43
C SER A 53 -4.26 10.34 -10.12
N VAL A 54 -3.03 10.83 -9.92
CA VAL A 54 -2.28 10.69 -8.66
C VAL A 54 -3.07 11.26 -7.48
N ASP A 55 -3.79 12.36 -7.68
CA ASP A 55 -4.62 13.01 -6.65
C ASP A 55 -5.89 12.22 -6.31
N GLU A 56 -6.50 11.55 -7.29
CA GLU A 56 -7.64 10.66 -7.04
C GLU A 56 -7.21 9.44 -6.23
N LEU A 57 -6.06 8.84 -6.55
CA LEU A 57 -5.49 7.76 -5.74
C LEU A 57 -5.20 8.24 -4.31
N ARG A 58 -4.55 9.41 -4.15
CA ARG A 58 -4.27 10.03 -2.85
C ARG A 58 -5.53 10.16 -2.02
N SER A 59 -6.57 10.77 -2.62
CA SER A 59 -7.84 11.03 -1.97
C SER A 59 -8.55 9.73 -1.55
N THR A 60 -8.49 8.70 -2.40
CA THR A 60 -9.06 7.37 -2.12
C THR A 60 -8.37 6.71 -0.93
N LEU A 61 -7.03 6.71 -0.91
CA LEU A 61 -6.27 6.12 0.19
C LEU A 61 -6.48 6.90 1.50
N ALA A 62 -6.41 8.24 1.46
CA ALA A 62 -6.64 9.10 2.62
C ALA A 62 -8.02 8.88 3.23
N ALA A 63 -9.08 8.82 2.41
CA ALA A 63 -10.45 8.57 2.88
C ALA A 63 -10.55 7.24 3.65
N SER A 64 -9.92 6.18 3.14
CA SER A 64 -9.87 4.88 3.83
C SER A 64 -9.01 4.90 5.09
N GLN A 65 -7.97 5.74 5.12
CA GLN A 65 -7.02 5.83 6.21
C GLN A 65 -7.62 6.49 7.45
N PHE A 66 -8.16 7.69 7.30
CA PHE A 66 -8.65 8.49 8.42
C PHE A 66 -10.05 8.08 8.90
N ALA A 67 -10.70 7.15 8.21
CA ALA A 67 -11.90 6.46 8.68
C ALA A 67 -11.59 5.34 9.72
N ALA A 68 -10.35 4.85 9.76
CA ALA A 68 -9.92 3.79 10.66
C ALA A 68 -9.38 4.33 12.00
N VAL A 69 -9.41 3.48 13.02
CA VAL A 69 -8.75 3.66 14.33
C VAL A 69 -7.35 3.06 14.31
N SER A 70 -7.20 1.91 13.68
CA SER A 70 -5.92 1.23 13.51
C SER A 70 -5.88 0.48 12.18
N GLN A 71 -4.67 0.25 11.70
CA GLN A 71 -4.40 -0.42 10.43
C GLN A 71 -3.22 -1.37 10.58
N GLU A 72 -3.30 -2.50 9.90
CA GLU A 72 -2.24 -3.50 9.83
C GLU A 72 -2.08 -3.93 8.38
N VAL A 73 -0.83 -4.05 7.92
CA VAL A 73 -0.47 -4.47 6.57
C VAL A 73 0.22 -5.82 6.65
N GLU A 74 -0.35 -6.81 5.97
CA GLU A 74 0.20 -8.15 5.84
C GLU A 74 0.65 -8.38 4.40
N TRP A 75 1.95 -8.56 4.19
CA TRP A 75 2.53 -8.75 2.86
C TRP A 75 2.43 -10.22 2.40
N LYS A 76 2.14 -10.42 1.11
CA LYS A 76 1.99 -11.73 0.47
C LYS A 76 2.64 -11.71 -0.92
N ASP A 77 3.49 -12.69 -1.20
CA ASP A 77 4.02 -12.95 -2.54
C ASP A 77 4.54 -11.69 -3.27
N ILE A 78 5.54 -11.04 -2.69
CA ILE A 78 6.22 -9.88 -3.30
C ILE A 78 7.43 -10.33 -4.11
N GLN A 79 7.56 -9.81 -5.32
CA GLN A 79 8.65 -10.11 -6.25
C GLN A 79 9.19 -8.82 -6.86
N GLU A 80 10.49 -8.81 -7.16
CA GLU A 80 11.16 -7.72 -7.86
C GLU A 80 11.75 -8.21 -9.18
N LYS A 81 11.77 -7.31 -10.17
CA LYS A 81 12.40 -7.51 -11.46
C LYS A 81 13.13 -6.25 -11.87
N LYS A 82 14.43 -6.36 -12.15
CA LYS A 82 15.19 -5.29 -12.81
C LYS A 82 14.91 -5.31 -14.30
N VAL A 83 14.52 -4.17 -14.86
CA VAL A 83 14.31 -4.02 -16.30
C VAL A 83 15.59 -3.42 -16.87
N ASN A 84 16.44 -4.29 -17.40
CA ASN A 84 17.60 -3.83 -18.17
C ASN A 84 17.13 -3.65 -19.61
N GLU A 85 16.84 -2.42 -20.04
CA GLU A 85 16.71 -2.14 -21.46
C GLU A 85 18.08 -2.30 -22.14
N LYS A 86 18.10 -3.01 -23.27
CA LYS A 86 19.32 -3.33 -24.01
C LYS A 86 19.95 -2.13 -24.73
N ASP A 87 19.34 -0.94 -24.73
CA ASP A 87 19.79 0.20 -25.52
C ASP A 87 19.54 1.55 -24.84
N GLY A 88 20.19 1.80 -23.70
CA GLY A 88 20.42 3.17 -23.19
C GLY A 88 19.47 3.66 -22.09
N GLU A 89 19.98 3.63 -20.87
CA GLU A 89 19.71 4.63 -19.82
C GLU A 89 18.37 4.65 -19.06
N SER A 90 17.53 3.61 -19.14
CA SER A 90 16.41 3.49 -18.18
C SER A 90 16.70 2.42 -17.11
N ASN A 91 17.19 2.86 -15.94
CA ASN A 91 17.31 2.02 -14.74
C ASN A 91 15.93 1.87 -14.08
N GLU A 92 15.02 1.18 -14.76
CA GLU A 92 13.70 0.88 -14.23
C GLU A 92 13.72 -0.41 -13.42
N GLU A 93 13.05 -0.38 -12.29
CA GLU A 93 12.85 -1.54 -11.44
C GLU A 93 11.35 -1.76 -11.23
N ILE A 94 10.90 -3.01 -11.28
CA ILE A 94 9.50 -3.39 -11.09
C ILE A 94 9.37 -4.15 -9.78
N VAL A 95 8.35 -3.82 -8.99
CA VAL A 95 7.88 -4.64 -7.87
C VAL A 95 6.43 -5.02 -8.13
N ALA A 96 6.09 -6.28 -7.93
CA ALA A 96 4.71 -6.74 -8.00
C ALA A 96 4.43 -7.71 -6.86
N GLY A 97 3.16 -7.81 -6.48
CA GLY A 97 2.74 -8.74 -5.45
C GLY A 97 1.39 -8.40 -4.88
N CYS A 98 1.16 -8.83 -3.64
CA CYS A 98 -0.07 -8.52 -2.93
C CYS A 98 0.17 -8.21 -1.46
N TYR A 99 -0.77 -7.52 -0.86
CA TYR A 99 -0.82 -7.32 0.58
C TYR A 99 -2.26 -7.19 1.03
N ILE A 100 -2.50 -7.47 2.31
CA ILE A 100 -3.81 -7.38 2.93
C ILE A 100 -3.74 -6.25 3.95
N VAL A 101 -4.67 -5.30 3.85
CA VAL A 101 -4.83 -4.23 4.84
C VAL A 101 -6.03 -4.58 5.72
N THR A 102 -5.78 -4.80 7.01
CA THR A 102 -6.85 -4.94 8.01
C THR A 102 -7.04 -3.58 8.68
N ARG A 103 -8.27 -3.05 8.66
CA ARG A 103 -8.61 -1.78 9.32
C ARG A 103 -9.64 -2.03 10.41
N SER A 104 -9.38 -1.51 11.60
CA SER A 104 -10.38 -1.42 12.66
C SER A 104 -11.06 -0.05 12.56
N LEU A 105 -12.38 -0.02 12.43
CA LEU A 105 -13.15 1.19 12.16
C LEU A 105 -13.63 1.85 13.46
N LYS A 106 -13.99 3.12 13.37
CA LYS A 106 -14.44 3.91 14.54
C LYS A 106 -15.76 3.40 15.13
N PHE A 107 -16.62 2.76 14.34
CA PHE A 107 -17.87 2.18 14.81
C PHE A 107 -17.67 0.79 15.39
N ARG A 108 -18.45 0.48 16.44
CA ARG A 108 -18.38 -0.78 17.17
C ARG A 108 -19.59 -1.65 16.84
N ILE A 109 -19.39 -2.96 16.78
CA ILE A 109 -20.46 -3.94 16.78
C ILE A 109 -20.38 -4.62 18.15
N ARG A 110 -21.31 -4.28 19.05
CA ARG A 110 -21.22 -4.59 20.48
C ARG A 110 -19.98 -3.96 21.12
N VAL A 111 -19.03 -4.78 21.60
CA VAL A 111 -17.84 -4.34 22.36
C VAL A 111 -16.58 -4.24 21.51
N THR A 112 -16.56 -4.79 20.29
CA THR A 112 -15.40 -4.77 19.40
C THR A 112 -15.59 -3.78 18.24
N PRO A 113 -14.52 -3.10 17.78
CA PRO A 113 -14.54 -2.33 16.55
C PRO A 113 -14.93 -3.21 15.35
N ALA A 114 -15.74 -2.68 14.45
CA ALA A 114 -15.96 -3.34 13.17
C ALA A 114 -14.65 -3.35 12.37
N GLN A 115 -14.42 -4.41 11.61
CA GLN A 115 -13.21 -4.57 10.82
C GLN A 115 -13.52 -4.75 9.34
N THR A 116 -12.63 -4.22 8.52
CA THR A 116 -12.61 -4.46 7.07
C THR A 116 -11.26 -5.01 6.67
N LYS A 117 -11.25 -5.95 5.72
CA LYS A 117 -10.04 -6.45 5.07
C LYS A 117 -10.05 -6.04 3.61
N SER A 118 -8.98 -5.39 3.17
CA SER A 118 -8.74 -5.04 1.77
C SER A 118 -7.63 -5.91 1.23
N HIS A 119 -7.94 -6.74 0.24
CA HIS A 119 -6.93 -7.46 -0.53
C HIS A 119 -6.45 -6.56 -1.65
N VAL A 120 -5.15 -6.28 -1.66
CA VAL A 120 -4.52 -5.41 -2.64
C VAL A 120 -3.60 -6.26 -3.51
N VAL A 121 -3.80 -6.20 -4.82
CA VAL A 121 -2.87 -6.75 -5.82
C VAL A 121 -2.27 -5.58 -6.56
N PHE A 122 -0.96 -5.56 -6.74
CA PHE A 122 -0.28 -4.43 -7.33
C PHE A 122 0.88 -4.80 -8.26
N SER A 123 1.20 -3.87 -9.15
CA SER A 123 2.45 -3.81 -9.89
C SER A 123 2.91 -2.36 -9.99
N ALA A 124 4.15 -2.12 -9.59
CA ALA A 124 4.74 -0.81 -9.44
C ALA A 124 6.01 -0.74 -10.29
N LYS A 125 6.13 0.34 -11.07
CA LYS A 125 7.38 0.71 -11.74
C LYS A 125 8.05 1.83 -10.96
N ILE A 126 9.33 1.62 -10.70
CA ILE A 126 10.17 2.47 -9.86
C ILE A 126 11.33 2.97 -10.71
N ARG A 127 11.61 4.27 -10.61
CA ARG A 127 12.76 4.90 -11.24
C ARG A 127 13.46 5.81 -10.24
N ALA A 128 14.77 5.95 -10.38
CA ALA A 128 15.51 7.00 -9.69
C ALA A 128 15.13 8.37 -10.29
N HIS A 129 14.70 9.29 -9.44
CA HIS A 129 14.39 10.67 -9.78
C HIS A 129 15.14 11.59 -8.81
N SER A 130 16.09 12.36 -9.33
CA SER A 130 16.95 13.25 -8.52
C SER A 130 17.64 12.53 -7.34
N GLY A 131 18.10 11.30 -7.55
CA GLY A 131 18.78 10.50 -6.53
C GLY A 131 17.86 9.73 -5.57
N HIS A 132 16.54 9.89 -5.68
CA HIS A 132 15.55 9.19 -4.85
C HIS A 132 14.70 8.24 -5.68
N LYS A 133 14.37 7.06 -5.16
CA LYS A 133 13.44 6.13 -5.80
C LYS A 133 12.02 6.71 -5.72
N LYS A 134 11.32 6.75 -6.86
CA LYS A 134 9.92 7.17 -6.98
C LYS A 134 9.13 6.22 -7.86
N LEU A 135 7.82 6.15 -7.59
CA LEU A 135 6.85 5.46 -8.43
C LEU A 135 6.50 6.29 -9.66
N THR A 136 6.67 5.68 -10.83
CA THR A 136 6.32 6.27 -12.13
C THR A 136 5.10 5.60 -12.75
N GLU A 137 4.85 4.33 -12.44
CA GLU A 137 3.62 3.64 -12.80
C GLU A 137 3.14 2.81 -11.61
N PHE A 138 1.83 2.81 -11.35
CA PHE A 138 1.24 2.01 -10.29
C PHE A 138 -0.11 1.44 -10.71
N PHE A 139 -0.13 0.13 -10.91
CA PHE A 139 -1.31 -0.67 -11.13
C PHE A 139 -1.73 -1.25 -9.80
N ILE A 140 -2.96 -1.00 -9.40
CA ILE A 140 -3.49 -1.44 -8.12
C ILE A 140 -4.94 -1.89 -8.28
N THR A 141 -5.26 -3.03 -7.70
CA THR A 141 -6.62 -3.54 -7.58
C THR A 141 -6.93 -3.77 -6.11
N ILE A 142 -8.04 -3.22 -5.63
CA ILE A 142 -8.41 -3.25 -4.21
C ILE A 142 -9.79 -3.91 -4.05
N ILE A 143 -9.81 -5.08 -3.42
CA ILE A 143 -11.06 -5.77 -3.09
C ILE A 143 -11.26 -5.69 -1.57
N THR A 144 -12.27 -4.92 -1.14
CA THR A 144 -12.57 -4.73 0.29
C THR A 144 -13.79 -5.55 0.71
N LYS A 145 -13.69 -6.25 1.83
CA LYS A 145 -14.77 -7.03 2.44
C LYS A 145 -14.89 -6.73 3.94
N PRO A 146 -16.10 -6.69 4.51
CA PRO A 146 -16.28 -6.68 5.96
C PRO A 146 -15.78 -8.01 6.55
N VAL A 147 -15.18 -7.96 7.74
CA VAL A 147 -14.82 -9.16 8.48
C VAL A 147 -16.07 -9.69 9.18
N PRO A 148 -16.47 -10.97 8.98
CA PRO A 148 -17.64 -11.53 9.63
C PRO A 148 -17.52 -11.48 11.15
N VAL A 149 -18.59 -11.04 11.82
CA VAL A 149 -18.70 -11.08 13.27
C VAL A 149 -19.30 -12.43 13.66
N VAL A 150 -18.50 -13.29 14.31
CA VAL A 150 -19.02 -14.52 14.91
C VAL A 150 -19.71 -14.14 16.21
N LEU A 151 -21.04 -14.19 16.22
CA LEU A 151 -21.83 -13.94 17.43
C LEU A 151 -21.76 -15.19 18.34
N PRO A 152 -21.47 -15.04 19.64
CA PRO A 152 -21.58 -16.15 20.57
C PRO A 152 -23.02 -16.66 20.58
N HIS A 153 -23.18 -17.99 20.52
CA HIS A 153 -24.47 -18.65 20.66
C HIS A 153 -25.06 -18.31 22.03
N ILE A 154 -26.26 -17.73 22.08
CA ILE A 154 -26.98 -17.51 23.33
C ILE A 154 -27.62 -18.85 23.69
N PRO A 155 -27.19 -19.56 24.74
CA PRO A 155 -27.86 -20.77 25.17
C PRO A 155 -29.30 -20.42 25.57
N ASN A 156 -30.27 -21.14 25.00
CA ASN A 156 -31.67 -20.99 25.36
C ASN A 156 -31.84 -21.22 26.86
N VAL A 157 -32.25 -20.20 27.61
CA VAL A 157 -32.71 -20.35 28.99
C VAL A 157 -34.10 -20.95 28.92
N THR A 158 -34.20 -22.28 29.03
CA THR A 158 -35.49 -22.94 29.28
C THR A 158 -35.93 -22.60 30.70
N SER A 159 -37.01 -21.82 30.79
CA SER A 159 -37.79 -21.58 32.01
C SER A 159 -38.55 -22.82 32.45
#